data_AF-A0AA51N103-F1
#
_entry.id   AF-A0AA51N103-F1
#
_cell.length_a   1.000
_cell.length_b   1.000
_cell.length_c   1.000
_cell.angle_alpha   90.00
_cell.angle_beta   90.00
_cell.angle_gamma   90.00
#
_symmetry.space_group_name_H-M   'P 1'
#
loop_
_entity.id
_entity.type
_entity.pdbx_description
1 polymer ?
#
loop_
_entity_poly.entity_id
_entity_poly.type
_entity_poly.pdbx_seq_one_letter_code
_entity_poly.pdbx_strand_id
1 'polypeptide(L)'
;MLKADLIVGLLSMRKYEDAWDILNEIDIKYLPKWDGSLLIYYNNEMSLYFNTGEIDKAKEIYETKIKSYPIKILNESLTMDLILANKSFYEKEYNSSKELFSKVLQNNKSKRLKLEFYYILANIAEQEGNIEEAIQKYKTVAEKGNKLYSAYLAREKLKTLSIS
;
A
#
# COMPACT_ATOMS: atom_id res chain seq x y z
N MET A 1 -0.14 5.65 21.26
CA MET A 1 -1.17 4.94 20.46
C MET A 1 -0.75 5.02 19.00
N LEU A 2 -0.77 3.90 18.28
CA LEU A 2 -0.36 3.83 16.87
C LEU A 2 -1.37 4.61 16.01
N LYS A 3 -1.03 5.82 15.55
CA LYS A 3 -1.88 6.67 14.69
C LYS A 3 -1.90 6.15 13.23
N ALA A 4 -2.06 4.84 13.03
CA ALA A 4 -1.86 4.17 11.74
C ALA A 4 -2.75 4.74 10.62
N ASP A 5 -4.05 4.93 10.87
CA ASP A 5 -4.97 5.45 9.85
C ASP A 5 -4.59 6.85 9.37
N LEU A 6 -4.05 7.68 10.27
CA LEU A 6 -3.56 9.03 9.94
C LEU A 6 -2.31 8.96 9.07
N ILE A 7 -1.32 8.15 9.44
CA ILE A 7 -0.08 7.97 8.66
C ILE A 7 -0.42 7.50 7.25
N VAL A 8 -1.25 6.45 7.12
CA VAL A 8 -1.64 5.93 5.81
C VAL A 8 -2.46 6.98 5.05
N GLY A 9 -3.26 7.81 5.72
CA GLY A 9 -3.99 8.92 5.10
C GLY A 9 -3.07 9.98 4.50
N LEU A 10 -2.01 10.34 5.22
CA LEU A 10 -0.99 11.28 4.77
C LEU A 10 -0.19 10.72 3.59
N LEU A 11 0.19 9.43 3.65
CA LEU A 11 0.81 8.70 2.55
C LEU A 11 -0.02 8.79 1.25
N SER A 12 -1.32 8.51 1.34
CA SER A 12 -2.28 8.63 0.23
C SER A 12 -2.36 10.04 -0.39
N MET A 13 -1.99 11.07 0.37
CA MET A 13 -1.99 12.47 -0.06
C MET A 13 -0.58 12.97 -0.42
N ARG A 14 0.44 12.09 -0.41
CA ARG A 14 1.87 12.40 -0.53
C ARG A 14 2.42 13.39 0.50
N LYS A 15 1.80 13.46 1.66
CA LYS A 15 2.29 14.24 2.80
C LYS A 15 3.32 13.41 3.57
N TYR A 16 4.43 13.10 2.90
CA TYR A 16 5.41 12.13 3.40
C TYR A 16 6.17 12.67 4.63
N GLU A 17 6.46 13.97 4.67
CA GLU A 17 7.09 14.62 5.83
C GLU A 17 6.19 14.53 7.06
N ASP A 18 4.93 14.99 6.96
CA ASP A 18 3.93 14.86 8.03
C ASP A 18 3.78 13.40 8.52
N ALA A 19 3.82 12.44 7.58
CA ALA A 19 3.73 11.02 7.89
C ALA A 19 4.98 10.49 8.63
N TRP A 20 6.17 10.95 8.24
CA TRP A 20 7.43 10.65 8.91
C TRP A 20 7.46 11.21 10.33
N ASP A 21 7.03 12.46 10.51
CA ASP A 21 7.00 13.11 11.83
C ASP A 21 6.15 12.30 12.81
N ILE A 22 4.95 11.91 12.40
CA ILE A 22 4.05 11.10 13.23
C ILE A 22 4.63 9.70 13.48
N LEU A 23 5.29 9.10 12.48
CA LEU A 23 5.90 7.78 12.65
C LEU A 23 7.04 7.84 13.67
N ASN A 24 7.89 8.86 13.60
CA ASN A 24 9.04 9.06 14.47
C ASN A 24 8.67 9.45 15.91
N GLU A 25 7.48 10.00 16.15
CA GLU A 25 6.93 10.21 17.50
C GLU A 25 6.63 8.90 18.24
N ILE A 26 6.53 7.76 17.52
CA ILE A 26 6.14 6.49 18.13
C ILE A 26 7.35 5.80 18.72
N ASP A 27 7.36 5.68 20.04
CA ASP A 27 8.34 4.85 20.74
C ASP A 27 7.97 3.36 20.59
N ILE A 28 8.65 2.71 19.64
CA ILE A 28 8.41 1.30 19.28
C ILE A 28 8.62 0.32 20.44
N LYS A 29 9.37 0.70 21.49
CA LYS A 29 9.62 -0.18 22.64
C LYS A 29 8.34 -0.47 23.43
N TYR A 30 7.31 0.35 23.26
CA TYR A 30 5.99 0.18 23.88
C TYR A 30 4.98 -0.49 22.95
N LEU A 31 5.36 -0.89 21.72
CA LEU A 31 4.49 -1.63 20.83
C LEU A 31 4.68 -3.14 21.04
N PRO A 32 3.66 -3.86 21.53
CA PRO A 32 3.79 -5.29 21.76
C PRO A 32 3.88 -6.05 20.43
N LYS A 33 4.72 -7.10 20.41
CA LYS A 33 4.89 -7.96 19.23
C LYS A 33 3.62 -8.77 18.92
N TRP A 34 2.86 -9.13 19.95
CA TRP A 34 1.82 -10.16 19.92
C TRP A 34 0.43 -9.69 19.47
N ASP A 35 0.16 -8.38 19.44
CA ASP A 35 -1.12 -7.84 18.98
C ASP A 35 -1.05 -7.31 17.52
N GLY A 36 0.13 -7.40 16.89
CA GLY A 36 0.37 -6.90 15.54
C GLY A 36 0.67 -5.40 15.44
N SER A 37 0.64 -4.63 16.54
CA SER A 37 0.91 -3.19 16.53
C SER A 37 2.29 -2.85 15.97
N LEU A 38 3.32 -3.59 16.38
CA LEU A 38 4.67 -3.40 15.87
C LEU A 38 4.82 -3.84 14.40
N LEU A 39 4.03 -4.83 13.93
CA LEU A 39 3.98 -5.20 12.51
C LEU A 39 3.36 -4.07 11.66
N ILE A 40 2.28 -3.44 12.16
CA ILE A 40 1.65 -2.30 11.49
C ILE A 40 2.61 -1.10 11.42
N TYR A 41 3.38 -0.86 12.48
CA TYR A 41 4.44 0.15 12.46
C TYR A 41 5.42 -0.09 11.31
N TYR A 42 6.01 -1.28 11.22
CA TYR A 42 6.97 -1.60 10.16
C TYR A 42 6.33 -1.55 8.76
N ASN A 43 5.06 -1.93 8.62
CA ASN A 43 4.34 -1.77 7.36
C ASN A 43 4.23 -0.30 6.93
N ASN A 44 3.94 0.60 7.87
CA ASN A 44 3.85 2.04 7.58
C ASN A 44 5.22 2.61 7.20
N GLU A 45 6.28 2.20 7.89
CA GLU A 45 7.66 2.57 7.59
C GLU A 45 8.10 2.09 6.19
N MET A 46 7.86 0.81 5.88
CA MET A 46 8.10 0.26 4.54
C MET A 46 7.31 1.04 3.48
N SER A 47 6.04 1.37 3.76
CA SER A 47 5.20 2.12 2.83
C SER A 47 5.76 3.53 2.56
N LEU A 48 6.34 4.19 3.56
CA LEU A 48 7.04 5.47 3.37
C LEU A 48 8.23 5.29 2.42
N TYR A 49 9.12 4.34 2.71
CA TYR A 49 10.28 4.08 1.85
C TYR A 49 9.92 3.71 0.42
N PHE A 50 8.88 2.89 0.24
CA PHE A 50 8.35 2.59 -1.08
C PHE A 50 7.86 3.84 -1.82
N ASN A 51 7.14 4.74 -1.14
CA ASN A 51 6.62 5.97 -1.72
C ASN A 51 7.69 7.04 -2.00
N THR A 52 8.80 7.03 -1.26
CA THR A 52 9.95 7.93 -1.48
C THR A 52 10.97 7.35 -2.46
N GLY A 53 10.77 6.11 -2.94
CA GLY A 53 11.65 5.44 -3.89
C GLY A 53 12.85 4.74 -3.26
N GLU A 54 12.93 4.69 -1.94
CA GLU A 54 13.99 4.05 -1.16
C GLU A 54 13.72 2.55 -0.97
N ILE A 55 13.54 1.84 -2.09
CA ILE A 55 13.08 0.44 -2.13
C ILE A 55 13.97 -0.49 -1.30
N ASP A 56 15.28 -0.26 -1.29
CA ASP A 56 16.23 -1.11 -0.55
C ASP A 56 16.07 -1.01 0.96
N LYS A 57 15.71 0.17 1.49
CA LYS A 57 15.41 0.34 2.93
C LYS A 57 14.13 -0.39 3.32
N ALA A 58 13.12 -0.36 2.45
CA ALA A 58 11.90 -1.14 2.67
C ALA A 58 12.19 -2.66 2.71
N LYS A 59 13.07 -3.15 1.83
CA LYS A 59 13.51 -4.55 1.84
C LYS A 59 14.28 -4.90 3.10
N GLU A 60 15.17 -4.02 3.56
CA GLU A 60 15.92 -4.22 4.81
C GLU A 60 14.99 -4.39 6.02
N ILE A 61 13.92 -3.58 6.13
CA ILE A 61 12.92 -3.76 7.19
C ILE A 61 12.29 -5.14 7.11
N TYR A 62 11.90 -5.59 5.92
CA TYR A 62 11.31 -6.91 5.76
C TYR A 62 12.25 -8.01 6.26
N GLU A 63 13.48 -8.03 5.77
CA GLU A 63 14.45 -9.09 6.08
C GLU A 63 14.89 -9.07 7.55
N THR A 64 15.06 -7.90 8.14
CA THR A 64 15.63 -7.77 9.49
C THR A 64 14.58 -7.71 10.60
N LYS A 65 13.37 -7.20 10.32
CA LYS A 65 12.34 -6.93 11.35
C LYS A 65 11.08 -7.79 11.21
N ILE A 66 10.63 -8.07 9.99
CA ILE A 66 9.33 -8.73 9.75
C ILE A 66 9.48 -10.24 9.54
N LYS A 67 10.50 -10.70 8.81
CA LYS A 67 10.67 -12.13 8.51
C LYS A 67 10.82 -13.01 9.76
N SER A 68 11.28 -12.43 10.87
CA SER A 68 11.44 -13.08 12.19
C SER A 68 10.27 -12.82 13.17
N TYR A 69 9.16 -12.27 12.68
CA TYR A 69 7.95 -12.09 13.48
C TYR A 69 7.29 -13.44 13.81
N PRO A 70 6.48 -13.57 14.88
CA PRO A 70 5.96 -14.87 15.27
C PRO A 70 5.02 -15.37 14.18
N ILE A 71 5.25 -16.59 13.69
CA ILE A 71 4.55 -17.18 12.53
C ILE A 71 3.03 -17.12 12.69
N LYS A 72 2.52 -17.36 13.91
CA LYS A 72 1.09 -17.27 14.22
C LYS A 72 0.51 -15.89 13.87
N ILE A 73 1.22 -14.82 14.21
CA ILE A 73 0.80 -13.45 13.91
C ILE A 73 0.87 -13.19 12.41
N LEU A 74 1.90 -13.68 11.73
CA LEU A 74 2.06 -13.48 10.28
C LEU A 74 0.94 -14.15 9.48
N ASN A 75 0.61 -15.41 9.79
CA ASN A 75 -0.33 -16.22 9.02
C ASN A 75 -1.79 -15.72 9.11
N GLU A 76 -2.17 -15.08 10.22
CA GLU A 76 -3.52 -14.58 10.45
C GLU A 76 -3.69 -13.09 10.11
N SER A 77 -2.62 -12.43 9.64
CA SER A 77 -2.57 -10.98 9.53
C SER A 77 -2.85 -10.46 8.12
N LEU A 78 -3.94 -9.71 7.97
CA LEU A 78 -4.21 -8.88 6.80
C LEU A 78 -3.08 -7.87 6.52
N THR A 79 -2.38 -7.42 7.57
CA THR A 79 -1.22 -6.53 7.43
C THR A 79 -0.05 -7.26 6.77
N MET A 80 0.15 -8.54 7.08
CA MET A 80 1.19 -9.34 6.43
C MET A 80 0.88 -9.56 4.95
N ASP A 81 -0.38 -9.88 4.61
CA ASP A 81 -0.81 -9.97 3.22
C ASP A 81 -0.54 -8.65 2.46
N LEU A 82 -0.79 -7.50 3.10
CA LEU A 82 -0.50 -6.19 2.52
C LEU A 82 1.00 -5.91 2.35
N ILE A 83 1.83 -6.29 3.32
CA ILE A 83 3.30 -6.18 3.23
C ILE A 83 3.79 -6.97 2.02
N LEU A 84 3.35 -8.22 1.88
CA LEU A 84 3.73 -9.09 0.77
C LEU A 84 3.23 -8.55 -0.57
N ALA A 85 1.99 -8.04 -0.63
CA ALA A 85 1.42 -7.47 -1.84
C ALA A 85 2.25 -6.29 -2.37
N ASN A 86 2.66 -5.38 -1.48
CA ASN A 86 3.52 -4.24 -1.82
C ASN A 86 4.91 -4.71 -2.20
N LYS A 87 5.53 -5.60 -1.42
CA LYS A 87 6.87 -6.13 -1.73
C LYS A 87 6.91 -6.74 -3.14
N SER A 88 5.98 -7.65 -3.45
CA SER A 88 5.88 -8.26 -4.78
C SER A 88 5.60 -7.22 -5.87
N PHE A 89 4.82 -6.17 -5.61
CA PHE A 89 4.62 -5.08 -6.57
C PHE A 89 5.93 -4.37 -6.93
N TYR A 90 6.70 -3.95 -5.93
CA TYR A 90 7.97 -3.24 -6.14
C TYR A 90 9.08 -4.15 -6.70
N GLU A 91 8.98 -5.46 -6.49
CA GLU A 91 9.84 -6.48 -7.10
C GLU A 91 9.38 -6.90 -8.49
N LYS A 92 8.29 -6.31 -9.01
CA LYS A 92 7.69 -6.60 -10.32
C LYS A 92 7.11 -8.02 -10.45
N GLU A 93 6.85 -8.68 -9.33
CA GLU A 93 6.13 -9.95 -9.24
C GLU A 93 4.61 -9.70 -9.29
N TYR A 94 4.12 -9.17 -10.42
CA TYR A 94 2.78 -8.61 -10.50
C TYR A 94 1.65 -9.64 -10.32
N ASN A 95 1.85 -10.90 -10.72
CA ASN A 95 0.87 -11.96 -10.49
C ASN A 95 0.64 -12.19 -8.99
N SER A 96 1.72 -12.37 -8.23
CA SER A 96 1.67 -12.55 -6.78
C SER A 96 1.09 -11.31 -6.08
N SER A 97 1.50 -10.12 -6.52
CA SER A 97 0.97 -8.86 -6.00
C SER A 97 -0.54 -8.73 -6.20
N LYS A 98 -1.04 -9.06 -7.40
CA LYS A 98 -2.46 -8.99 -7.76
C LYS A 98 -3.33 -9.94 -6.93
N GLU A 99 -2.87 -11.17 -6.73
CA GLU A 99 -3.56 -12.16 -5.89
C GLU A 99 -3.69 -11.67 -4.44
N LEU A 100 -2.58 -11.18 -3.87
CA LEU A 100 -2.54 -10.69 -2.50
C LEU A 100 -3.38 -9.42 -2.32
N PHE A 101 -3.28 -8.44 -3.22
CA PHE A 101 -4.14 -7.25 -3.16
C PHE A 101 -5.62 -7.60 -3.29
N SER A 102 -5.97 -8.58 -4.12
CA SER A 102 -7.34 -9.06 -4.27
C SER A 102 -7.85 -9.73 -2.98
N LYS A 103 -7.02 -10.56 -2.34
CA LYS A 103 -7.31 -11.15 -1.03
C LYS A 103 -7.50 -10.07 0.04
N VAL A 104 -6.62 -9.08 0.09
CA VAL A 104 -6.73 -7.96 1.04
C VAL A 104 -8.03 -7.17 0.81
N LEU A 105 -8.37 -6.90 -0.46
CA LEU A 105 -9.58 -6.18 -0.86
C LEU A 105 -10.88 -6.85 -0.40
N GLN A 106 -10.95 -8.19 -0.46
CA GLN A 106 -12.14 -8.93 -0.03
C GLN A 106 -12.40 -8.81 1.47
N ASN A 107 -11.33 -8.67 2.25
CA ASN A 107 -11.39 -8.65 3.72
C ASN A 107 -11.36 -7.22 4.30
N ASN A 108 -10.99 -6.22 3.51
CA ASN A 108 -10.83 -4.83 3.95
C ASN A 108 -12.10 -3.99 3.73
N LYS A 109 -12.55 -3.28 4.76
CA LYS A 109 -13.73 -2.39 4.72
C LYS A 109 -13.39 -0.91 4.43
N SER A 110 -12.11 -0.55 4.42
CA SER A 110 -11.66 0.83 4.20
C SER A 110 -11.88 1.25 2.75
N LYS A 111 -12.80 2.20 2.53
CA LYS A 111 -13.08 2.78 1.21
C LYS A 111 -11.83 3.43 0.59
N ARG A 112 -10.99 4.06 1.41
CA ARG A 112 -9.76 4.71 0.95
C ARG A 112 -8.76 3.69 0.43
N LEU A 113 -8.44 2.67 1.24
CA LEU A 113 -7.51 1.61 0.83
C LEU A 113 -8.02 0.86 -0.41
N LYS A 114 -9.33 0.64 -0.52
CA LYS A 114 -9.92 0.06 -1.71
C LYS A 114 -9.61 0.85 -2.99
N LEU A 115 -9.63 2.18 -2.92
CA LEU A 115 -9.30 3.04 -4.07
C LEU A 115 -7.80 3.00 -4.39
N GLU A 116 -6.92 2.96 -3.39
CA GLU A 116 -5.48 2.79 -3.61
C GLU A 116 -5.17 1.46 -4.29
N PHE A 117 -5.78 0.37 -3.84
CA PHE A 117 -5.60 -0.95 -4.45
C PHE A 117 -6.17 -1.01 -5.87
N TYR A 118 -7.31 -0.35 -6.13
CA TYR A 118 -7.82 -0.23 -7.50
C TYR A 118 -6.86 0.52 -8.42
N TYR A 119 -6.19 1.55 -7.92
CA TYR A 119 -5.16 2.24 -8.69
C TYR A 119 -3.96 1.33 -8.99
N ILE A 120 -3.47 0.59 -8.00
CA ILE A 120 -2.36 -0.36 -8.20
C ILE A 120 -2.75 -1.44 -9.21
N LEU A 121 -3.92 -2.06 -9.05
CA LEU A 121 -4.42 -3.08 -9.97
C LEU A 121 -4.65 -2.54 -11.38
N ALA A 122 -5.04 -1.28 -11.53
CA ALA A 122 -5.14 -0.64 -12.83
C ALA A 122 -3.78 -0.49 -13.51
N ASN A 123 -2.73 -0.13 -12.76
CA ASN A 123 -1.37 -0.05 -13.31
C ASN A 123 -0.86 -1.42 -13.74
N ILE A 124 -1.12 -2.47 -12.95
CA ILE A 124 -0.78 -3.84 -13.33
C ILE A 124 -1.51 -4.25 -14.62
N ALA A 125 -2.82 -4.02 -14.69
CA ALA A 125 -3.62 -4.34 -15.88
C ALA A 125 -3.12 -3.58 -17.13
N GLU A 126 -2.75 -2.30 -16.99
CA GLU A 126 -2.17 -1.50 -18.07
C GLU A 126 -0.85 -2.11 -18.57
N GLN A 127 0.05 -2.49 -17.65
CA GLN A 127 1.33 -3.12 -17.99
C GLN A 127 1.19 -4.47 -18.69
N GLU A 128 0.12 -5.20 -18.39
CA GLU A 128 -0.23 -6.49 -19.01
C GLU A 128 -0.95 -6.34 -20.35
N GLY A 129 -1.28 -5.11 -20.77
CA GLY A 129 -2.05 -4.85 -21.99
C GLY A 129 -3.56 -5.03 -21.84
N ASN A 130 -4.06 -5.25 -20.62
CA ASN A 130 -5.48 -5.35 -20.29
C ASN A 130 -6.10 -3.94 -20.15
N ILE A 131 -6.09 -3.18 -21.25
CA ILE A 131 -6.39 -1.74 -21.25
C ILE A 131 -7.83 -1.43 -20.78
N GLU A 132 -8.82 -2.22 -21.20
CA GLU A 132 -10.22 -2.01 -20.78
C GLU A 132 -10.39 -2.14 -19.26
N GLU A 133 -9.75 -3.16 -18.68
CA GLU A 133 -9.76 -3.40 -17.24
C GLU A 133 -9.07 -2.25 -16.49
N ALA A 134 -7.94 -1.78 -17.01
CA ALA A 134 -7.21 -0.64 -16.45
C ALA A 134 -8.08 0.63 -16.45
N ILE A 135 -8.71 0.96 -17.59
CA ILE A 135 -9.58 2.13 -17.74
C ILE A 135 -10.73 2.08 -16.74
N GLN A 136 -11.41 0.94 -16.59
CA GLN A 136 -12.54 0.81 -15.68
C GLN A 136 -12.14 1.07 -14.22
N LYS A 137 -10.97 0.56 -13.82
CA LYS A 137 -10.44 0.80 -12.47
C LYS A 137 -9.98 2.25 -12.29
N TYR A 138 -9.28 2.83 -13.26
CA TYR A 138 -8.88 4.24 -13.21
C TYR A 138 -10.07 5.18 -13.10
N LYS A 139 -11.15 4.96 -13.87
CA LYS A 139 -12.40 5.75 -13.75
C LYS A 139 -12.94 5.73 -12.33
N THR A 140 -13.03 4.54 -11.75
CA THR A 140 -13.51 4.37 -10.36
C THR A 140 -12.67 5.17 -9.36
N VAL A 141 -11.34 5.14 -9.51
CA VAL A 141 -10.41 5.89 -8.62
C VAL A 141 -10.54 7.40 -8.84
N ALA A 142 -10.57 7.85 -10.10
CA ALA A 142 -10.68 9.26 -10.48
C ALA A 142 -11.97 9.92 -9.95
N GLU A 143 -13.09 9.20 -9.99
CA GLU A 143 -14.39 9.68 -9.54
C GLU A 143 -14.51 9.70 -8.01
N LYS A 144 -14.05 8.63 -7.34
CA LYS A 144 -14.34 8.42 -5.90
C LYS A 144 -13.20 8.83 -4.98
N GLY A 145 -11.99 9.04 -5.50
CA GLY A 145 -10.80 9.28 -4.69
C GLY A 145 -10.62 10.71 -4.17
N ASN A 146 -11.39 11.70 -4.62
CA ASN A 146 -11.36 13.06 -4.07
C ASN A 146 -9.92 13.64 -3.97
N LYS A 147 -9.38 13.81 -2.75
CA LYS A 147 -8.05 14.37 -2.45
C LYS A 147 -6.91 13.35 -2.50
N LEU A 148 -7.19 12.08 -2.80
CA LEU A 148 -6.16 11.06 -2.94
C LEU A 148 -5.28 11.38 -4.16
N TYR A 149 -3.97 11.20 -4.01
CA TYR A 149 -3.05 11.41 -5.13
C TYR A 149 -3.28 10.40 -6.25
N SER A 150 -3.66 9.16 -5.92
CA SER A 150 -4.06 8.15 -6.90
C SER A 150 -5.25 8.59 -7.76
N ALA A 151 -6.15 9.43 -7.25
CA ALA A 151 -7.24 10.01 -8.05
C ALA A 151 -6.74 11.03 -9.07
N TYR A 152 -5.75 11.85 -8.69
CA TYR A 152 -5.08 12.74 -9.64
C TYR A 152 -4.37 11.93 -10.73
N LEU A 153 -3.55 10.94 -10.35
CA LEU A 153 -2.83 10.11 -11.31
C LEU A 153 -3.77 9.33 -12.24
N ALA A 154 -4.87 8.78 -11.71
CA ALA A 154 -5.86 8.08 -12.52
C ALA A 154 -6.48 9.00 -13.59
N ARG A 155 -6.74 10.27 -13.28
CA ARG A 155 -7.24 11.25 -14.27
C ARG A 155 -6.21 11.51 -15.37
N GLU A 156 -4.93 11.64 -15.01
CA GLU A 156 -3.87 11.82 -15.99
C GLU A 156 -3.71 10.59 -16.89
N LYS A 157 -3.72 9.39 -16.32
CA LYS A 157 -3.70 8.12 -17.08
C LYS A 157 -4.86 8.01 -18.06
N LEU A 158 -6.08 8.35 -17.63
CA LEU A 158 -7.27 8.31 -18.50
C LEU A 158 -7.16 9.27 -19.69
N LYS A 159 -6.56 10.45 -19.53
CA LYS A 159 -6.34 11.37 -20.65
C LYS A 159 -5.44 10.72 -21.70
N THR A 160 -4.33 10.14 -21.28
CA THR A 160 -3.38 9.47 -22.18
C THR A 160 -4.00 8.28 -22.90
N LEU A 161 -4.73 7.44 -22.17
CA LEU A 161 -5.38 6.23 -22.72
C LEU A 161 -6.62 6.52 -23.58
N SER A 162 -7.19 7.73 -23.49
CA SER A 162 -8.33 8.13 -24.34
C SER A 162 -7.90 8.77 -25.67
N ILE A 163 -6.59 8.95 -25.87
CA ILE A 163 -5.99 9.54 -27.09
C ILE A 163 -5.41 8.44 -28.01
N SER A 164 -5.27 7.20 -27.51
CA SER A 164 -4.83 6.01 -28.26
C SER A 164 -6.00 5.25 -28.89
#